data_AF-A0A7C6B218-F1
#
_entry.id   AF-A0A7C6B218-F1
#
_cell.length_a   1.000
_cell.length_b   1.000
_cell.length_c   1.000
_cell.angle_alpha   90.00
_cell.angle_beta   90.00
_cell.angle_gamma   90.00
#
_symmetry.space_group_name_H-M   'P 1'
#
loop_
_entity.id
_entity.type
_entity.pdbx_description
1 polymer ?
#
loop_
_entity_poly.entity_id
_entity_poly.type
_entity_poly.pdbx_seq_one_letter_code
_entity_poly.pdbx_strand_id
1 'polypeptide(L)' 'MTWWRGYKAMPSEWYYQSMGEVIGPLSPAELRKAVESGKIQPDTLVRKGADGPWVFAAQVNGLLTKPK' A
#
# COMPACT_ATOMS: atom_id res chain seq x y z
N MET A 1 29.36 5.97 18.41
CA MET A 1 28.63 4.86 17.75
C MET A 1 27.77 5.40 16.61
N THR A 2 28.27 5.27 15.38
CA THR A 2 27.56 4.68 14.24
C THR A 2 26.09 5.13 14.00
N TRP A 3 25.94 6.24 13.25
CA TRP A 3 24.85 6.62 12.32
C TRP A 3 23.41 6.70 12.86
N TRP A 4 22.93 7.93 13.10
CA TRP A 4 21.49 8.20 13.13
C TRP A 4 20.94 8.00 11.71
N ARG A 5 20.20 6.90 11.54
CA ARG A 5 19.44 6.55 10.34
C ARG A 5 18.79 7.81 9.79
N GLY A 6 19.13 8.15 8.56
CA GLY A 6 18.58 9.31 7.86
C GLY A 6 17.06 9.35 8.01
N TYR A 7 16.51 10.55 8.11
CA TYR A 7 15.10 10.80 7.86
C TYR A 7 14.75 10.17 6.51
N LYS A 8 14.33 8.91 6.54
CA LYS A 8 13.70 8.23 5.42
C LYS A 8 12.47 9.08 5.19
N ALA A 9 12.49 9.94 4.17
CA ALA A 9 11.34 10.71 3.70
C ALA A 9 10.12 9.81 3.92
N MET A 10 9.23 10.16 4.87
CA MET A 10 8.27 9.21 5.45
C MET A 10 7.57 8.53 4.28
N PRO A 11 7.95 7.28 3.95
CA PRO A 11 7.58 6.71 2.67
C PRO A 11 6.09 6.55 2.76
N SER A 12 5.32 7.14 1.85
CA SER A 12 3.85 7.11 1.89
C SER A 12 3.37 5.72 2.33
N GLU A 13 2.86 5.64 3.55
CA GLU A 13 2.62 4.38 4.24
C GLU A 13 1.28 3.84 3.77
N TRP A 14 1.28 2.80 2.95
CA TRP A 14 0.03 2.22 2.46
C TRP A 14 -0.37 1.00 3.28
N TYR A 15 -1.69 0.79 3.36
CA TYR A 15 -2.26 -0.38 4.00
C TYR A 15 -3.34 -0.96 3.09
N TYR A 16 -3.52 -2.27 3.12
CA TYR A 16 -4.66 -2.94 2.48
C TYR A 16 -5.29 -3.96 3.44
N GLN A 17 -6.57 -4.27 3.23
CA GLN A 17 -7.23 -5.38 3.93
C GLN A 17 -7.27 -6.62 3.07
N SER A 18 -6.93 -7.76 3.67
CA SER A 18 -7.08 -9.07 3.05
C SER A 18 -7.61 -10.05 4.08
N MET A 19 -8.69 -10.76 3.75
CA MET A 19 -9.30 -11.77 4.63
C MET A 19 -9.62 -11.25 6.06
N GLY A 20 -9.94 -9.97 6.20
CA GLY A 20 -10.24 -9.34 7.49
C GLY A 20 -9.01 -8.87 8.29
N GLU A 21 -7.80 -9.04 7.77
CA GLU A 21 -6.57 -8.54 8.38
C GLU A 21 -6.06 -7.28 7.66
N VAL A 22 -5.48 -6.35 8.42
CA VAL A 22 -4.85 -5.13 7.90
C VAL A 22 -3.36 -5.39 7.69
N ILE A 23 -2.88 -5.19 6.46
CA ILE A 23 -1.51 -5.45 6.06
C ILE A 23 -0.83 -4.13 5.73
N GLY A 24 0.21 -3.76 6.48
CA GLY A 24 1.04 -2.56 6.29
C GLY A 24 1.82 -2.18 7.57
N PRO A 25 2.59 -1.07 7.56
CA PRO A 25 2.77 -0.11 6.47
C PRO A 25 3.60 -0.65 5.31
N LEU A 26 3.13 -0.40 4.09
CA LEU A 26 3.81 -0.78 2.85
C LEU A 26 4.46 0.44 2.21
N SER A 27 5.66 0.23 1.70
CA SER A 27 6.29 1.18 0.78
C SER A 27 5.62 1.11 -0.59
N PRO A 28 5.76 2.15 -1.45
CA PRO A 28 5.21 2.13 -2.80
C PRO A 28 5.63 0.90 -3.63
N ALA A 29 6.86 0.42 -3.45
CA ALA A 29 7.36 -0.77 -4.16
C ALA A 29 6.69 -2.06 -3.68
N GLU A 30 6.48 -2.20 -2.37
CA GLU A 30 5.80 -3.38 -1.79
C GLU A 30 4.31 -3.37 -2.12
N LEU A 31 3.68 -2.19 -2.13
CA LEU A 31 2.31 -2.02 -2.59
C LEU A 31 2.16 -2.46 -4.06
N ARG A 32 3.09 -2.04 -4.93
CA ARG A 32 3.09 -2.44 -6.33
C ARG A 32 3.25 -3.94 -6.50
N LYS A 33 4.18 -4.58 -5.78
CA LYS A 33 4.31 -6.04 -5.78
C LYS A 33 3.04 -6.74 -5.32
N ALA A 34 2.32 -6.19 -4.34
CA ALA A 34 1.06 -6.76 -3.88
C ALA A 34 -0.04 -6.68 -4.95
N VAL A 35 -0.09 -5.58 -5.72
CA VAL A 35 -0.95 -5.45 -6.91
C VAL A 35 -0.54 -6.47 -7.99
N GLU A 36 0.75 -6.53 -8.33
CA GLU A 36 1.29 -7.44 -9.36
C GLU A 36 1.10 -8.93 -8.99
N SER A 37 1.10 -9.25 -7.70
CA SER A 37 0.85 -10.61 -7.19
C SER A 37 -0.64 -10.96 -7.05
N GLY A 38 -1.55 -10.03 -7.38
CA GLY A 38 -3.01 -10.22 -7.24
C GLY A 38 -3.53 -10.18 -5.80
N LYS A 39 -2.72 -9.77 -4.82
CA LYS A 39 -3.16 -9.59 -3.42
C LYS A 39 -4.04 -8.35 -3.26
N ILE A 40 -3.80 -7.33 -4.09
CA ILE A 40 -4.62 -6.13 -4.17
C ILE A 40 -5.36 -6.18 -5.51
N GLN A 41 -6.66 -6.40 -5.41
CA GLN A 41 -7.61 -6.44 -6.52
C GLN A 41 -8.49 -5.19 -6.51
N PRO A 42 -9.28 -4.92 -7.57
CA PRO A 42 -10.15 -3.74 -7.64
C PRO A 42 -11.07 -3.55 -6.43
N ASP A 43 -11.59 -4.64 -5.85
CA ASP A 43 -12.46 -4.68 -4.67
C ASP A 43 -11.71 -4.68 -3.32
N THR A 44 -10.37 -4.71 -3.34
CA THR A 44 -9.57 -4.68 -2.11
C THR A 44 -9.61 -3.29 -1.49
N LEU A 45 -9.91 -3.21 -0.19
CA LEU A 45 -9.83 -1.95 0.55
C LEU A 45 -8.38 -1.58 0.80
N VAL A 46 -8.03 -0.34 0.45
CA VAL A 46 -6.71 0.26 0.65
C VAL A 46 -6.85 1.62 1.32
N ARG A 47 -5.81 2.04 2.05
CA ARG A 47 -5.71 3.41 2.59
C ARG A 47 -4.29 3.93 2.51
N LYS A 48 -4.17 5.25 2.42
CA LYS A 48 -2.91 5.98 2.48
C LYS A 48 -2.76 6.60 3.87
N GLY A 49 -1.67 6.28 4.57
CA GLY A 49 -1.42 6.66 5.95
C GLY A 49 -2.19 5.80 6.96
N ALA A 50 -1.81 5.92 8.23
CA ALA A 50 -2.45 5.19 9.32
C ALA A 50 -3.89 5.66 9.61
N ASP A 51 -4.20 6.92 9.31
CA ASP A 51 -5.51 7.56 9.60
C ASP A 51 -6.32 7.88 8.35
N GLY A 52 -5.84 7.48 7.17
CA GLY A 52 -6.54 7.72 5.91
C GLY A 52 -7.82 6.88 5.78
N PRO A 53 -8.80 7.35 4.98
CA PRO A 53 -10.01 6.60 4.72
C PRO A 53 -9.70 5.33 3.92
N TRP A 54 -10.43 4.25 4.23
CA TRP A 54 -10.45 3.04 3.42
C TRP A 54 -11.24 3.30 2.15
N VAL A 55 -10.63 3.02 1.00
CA VAL A 55 -11.25 3.13 -0.32
C VAL A 55 -10.96 1.86 -1.11
N PHE A 56 -11.78 1.54 -2.11
CA PHE A 56 -11.46 0.44 -3.00
C PHE A 56 -10.22 0.77 -3.83
N ALA A 57 -9.37 -0.24 -4.09
CA ALA A 57 -8.18 -0.06 -4.90
C ALA A 57 -8.52 0.45 -6.32
N ALA A 58 -9.70 0.08 -6.85
CA ALA A 58 -10.23 0.60 -8.11
C ALA A 58 -10.41 2.13 -8.14
N GLN A 59 -10.64 2.76 -6.98
CA GLN A 59 -10.84 4.21 -6.86
C GLN A 59 -9.50 4.97 -6.79
N VAL A 60 -8.39 4.27 -6.54
CA VAL A 60 -7.08 4.88 -6.45
C VAL A 60 -6.43 4.92 -7.83
N ASN A 61 -6.43 6.10 -8.44
CA ASN A 61 -5.82 6.33 -9.74
C ASN A 61 -4.34 5.90 -9.77
N GLY A 62 -3.98 5.07 -10.74
CA GLY A 62 -2.61 4.59 -10.93
C GLY A 62 -2.13 3.53 -9.96
N LEU A 63 -2.98 3.05 -9.04
CA LEU A 63 -2.63 1.96 -8.12
C LEU A 63 -2.61 0.60 -8.83
N LEU A 64 -3.68 0.31 -9.58
CA LEU A 64 -3.82 -0.94 -10.31
C LEU A 64 -3.10 -0.83 -11.65
N THR A 65 -2.01 -1.57 -11.80
CA THR A 65 -1.43 -1.81 -13.12
C THR A 65 -2.27 -2.90 -13.77
N LYS A 66 -2.76 -2.67 -15.00
CA LYS A 66 -3.48 -3.72 -15.72
C LYS A 66 -2.57 -4.95 -15.81
N PRO A 67 -3.00 -6.16 -15.39
CA PRO A 67 -2.21 -7.34 -15.67
C PRO A 67 -2.02 -7.43 -17.19
N LYS A 68 -0.77 -7.63 -17.61
CA LYS A 68 -0.41 -7.82 -19.02
C LYS A 68 -0.85 -9.21 -19.48
#